data_AF-A0A485KLT7-F1
#
_entry.id   AF-A0A485KLT7-F1
#
_cell.length_a   1.000
_cell.length_b   1.000
_cell.length_c   1.000
_cell.angle_alpha   90.00
_cell.angle_beta   90.00
_cell.angle_gamma   90.00
#
_symmetry.space_group_name_H-M   'P 1'
#
loop_
_entity.id
_entity.type
_entity.pdbx_description
1 polymer ?
#
loop_
_entity_poly.entity_id
_entity_poly.type
_entity_poly.pdbx_seq_one_letter_code
_entity_poly.pdbx_strand_id
1 'polypeptide(L)'
;MGRARRIMKDVLVHTRGLVRNRGIEEPSWLECVNRYPPPPPPRGDFEKPPKISFPQDRLAELYAAKSGFPTDDETAYEFADEQLTLIEMGFPEKEAYAILAAKYEKVESERFLQKFYEFRGQSFIPSTKPEEMAARWEQDEAEAIKEGMRMEFEEEQAYKEYERKHSLSKQFEDLENANN
;
A
#
# COMPACT_ATOMS: atom_id res chain seq x y z
N MET A 1 -32.95 -20.37 -27.45
CA MET A 1 -31.79 -21.11 -27.99
C MET A 1 -30.98 -21.67 -26.82
N GLY A 2 -31.12 -22.96 -26.50
CA GLY A 2 -30.37 -23.58 -25.41
C GLY A 2 -28.92 -23.86 -25.82
N ARG A 3 -27.94 -23.36 -25.06
CA ARG A 3 -26.53 -23.71 -25.25
C ARG A 3 -26.36 -25.22 -25.04
N ALA A 4 -25.71 -25.90 -25.99
CA ALA A 4 -25.34 -27.31 -25.86
C ALA A 4 -24.50 -27.50 -24.58
N ARG A 5 -25.03 -28.21 -23.58
CA ARG A 5 -24.23 -28.62 -22.42
C ARG A 5 -23.27 -29.71 -22.91
N ARG A 6 -21.96 -29.50 -22.75
CA ARG A 6 -21.00 -30.61 -22.90
C ARG A 6 -21.33 -31.64 -21.83
N ILE A 7 -21.82 -32.80 -22.24
CA ILE A 7 -21.94 -33.95 -21.35
C ILE A 7 -20.51 -34.43 -21.09
N MET A 8 -19.88 -33.89 -20.04
CA MET A 8 -18.63 -34.43 -19.53
C MET A 8 -18.93 -35.79 -18.91
N LYS A 9 -18.74 -36.85 -19.70
CA LYS A 9 -18.78 -38.22 -19.18
C LYS A 9 -17.55 -38.44 -18.32
N ASP A 10 -17.70 -39.13 -17.20
CA ASP A 10 -16.56 -39.57 -16.40
C ASP A 10 -15.65 -40.45 -17.27
N VAL A 11 -14.45 -39.94 -17.52
CA VAL A 11 -13.46 -40.56 -18.40
C VAL A 11 -13.13 -41.97 -17.90
N LEU A 12 -13.07 -42.17 -16.57
CA LEU A 12 -12.72 -43.46 -15.98
C LEU A 12 -13.80 -44.50 -16.18
N VAL A 13 -15.06 -44.11 -16.00
CA VAL A 13 -16.21 -45.01 -16.23
C VAL A 13 -16.31 -45.36 -17.71
N HIS A 14 -16.07 -44.38 -18.59
CA HIS A 14 -16.15 -44.59 -20.03
C HIS A 14 -15.02 -45.50 -20.55
N THR A 15 -13.77 -45.25 -20.17
CA THR A 15 -12.62 -46.06 -20.61
C THR A 15 -12.67 -47.48 -20.05
N ARG A 16 -13.03 -47.67 -18.77
CA ARG A 16 -13.26 -49.01 -18.20
C ARG A 16 -14.32 -49.78 -18.96
N GLY A 17 -15.41 -49.12 -19.37
CA GLY A 17 -16.47 -49.72 -20.19
C GLY A 17 -15.97 -50.16 -21.57
N LEU A 18 -15.13 -49.33 -22.22
CA LEU A 18 -14.55 -49.65 -23.53
C LEU A 18 -13.53 -50.81 -23.46
N VAL A 19 -12.66 -50.82 -22.45
CA VAL A 19 -11.71 -51.92 -22.22
C VAL A 19 -12.45 -53.23 -21.94
N ARG A 20 -13.48 -53.21 -21.08
CA ARG A 20 -14.29 -54.39 -20.75
C ARG A 20 -14.99 -54.98 -21.98
N ASN A 21 -15.45 -54.13 -22.90
CA ASN A 21 -16.10 -54.56 -24.14
C ASN A 21 -15.10 -54.86 -25.28
N ARG A 22 -13.79 -54.86 -25.00
CA ARG A 22 -12.71 -55.02 -25.99
C ARG A 22 -12.77 -54.00 -27.13
N GLY A 23 -13.31 -52.81 -26.87
CA GLY A 23 -13.39 -51.72 -27.84
C GLY A 23 -12.08 -50.93 -27.98
N ILE A 24 -11.21 -51.01 -26.97
CA ILE A 24 -9.84 -50.47 -26.96
C ILE A 24 -8.92 -51.40 -26.16
N GLU A 25 -7.62 -51.35 -26.43
CA GLU A 25 -6.61 -51.96 -25.55
C GLU A 25 -6.52 -51.20 -24.22
N GLU A 26 -6.14 -51.91 -23.16
CA GLU A 26 -6.01 -51.31 -21.83
C GLU A 26 -4.93 -50.22 -21.83
N PRO A 27 -5.28 -48.96 -21.50
CA PRO A 27 -4.29 -47.90 -21.43
C PRO A 27 -3.36 -48.11 -20.22
N SER A 28 -2.07 -47.83 -20.40
CA SER A 28 -1.04 -47.98 -19.36
C SER A 28 -1.31 -47.18 -18.08
N TRP A 29 -2.07 -46.08 -18.17
CA TRP A 29 -2.44 -45.26 -17.02
C TRP A 29 -3.62 -45.82 -16.21
N LEU A 30 -4.43 -46.73 -16.78
CA LEU A 30 -5.64 -47.23 -16.13
C LEU A 30 -5.31 -48.06 -14.89
N GLU A 31 -4.22 -48.83 -14.92
CA GLU A 31 -3.73 -49.60 -13.78
C GLU A 31 -3.38 -48.66 -12.60
N CYS A 32 -2.68 -47.56 -12.88
CA CYS A 32 -2.31 -46.57 -11.87
C CYS A 32 -3.54 -45.92 -11.22
N VAL A 33 -4.57 -45.59 -12.02
CA VAL A 33 -5.81 -45.00 -11.50
C VAL A 33 -6.68 -46.01 -10.76
N ASN A 34 -6.64 -47.28 -11.12
CA ASN A 34 -7.30 -48.33 -10.34
C ASN A 34 -6.64 -48.51 -8.96
N ARG A 35 -5.32 -48.38 -8.90
CA ARG A 35 -4.55 -48.44 -7.65
C ARG A 35 -4.77 -47.20 -6.77
N TYR A 36 -4.88 -46.03 -7.39
CA TYR A 36 -5.10 -44.75 -6.72
C TYR A 36 -6.29 -44.02 -7.37
N PRO A 37 -7.54 -44.38 -7.01
CA PRO A 37 -8.71 -43.72 -7.56
C PRO A 37 -8.71 -42.24 -7.17
N PRO A 38 -9.19 -41.34 -8.05
CA PRO A 38 -9.33 -39.94 -7.69
C PRO A 38 -10.30 -39.81 -6.51
N PRO A 39 -10.13 -38.78 -5.66
CA PRO A 39 -11.07 -38.52 -4.59
C PRO A 39 -12.47 -38.30 -5.16
N PRO A 40 -13.53 -38.75 -4.47
CA PRO A 40 -14.89 -38.48 -4.90
C PRO A 40 -15.09 -36.96 -4.98
N PRO A 41 -15.90 -36.45 -5.93
CA PRO A 41 -16.23 -35.05 -5.96
C PRO A 41 -16.86 -34.66 -4.61
N PRO A 42 -16.54 -33.47 -4.07
CA PRO A 42 -17.18 -33.00 -2.85
C PRO A 42 -18.69 -33.00 -3.06
N ARG A 43 -19.45 -33.41 -2.03
CA ARG A 43 -20.91 -33.39 -2.09
C ARG A 43 -21.35 -31.97 -2.42
N GLY A 44 -22.15 -31.84 -3.49
CA GLY A 44 -22.70 -30.56 -3.94
C GLY A 44 -23.77 -29.98 -3.01
N ASP A 45 -23.97 -30.59 -1.83
CA ASP A 45 -24.95 -30.17 -0.83
C ASP A 45 -24.71 -28.71 -0.37
N PHE A 46 -23.49 -28.21 -0.51
CA PHE A 46 -23.16 -26.80 -0.32
C PHE A 46 -23.20 -26.05 -1.66
N GLU A 47 -24.38 -25.55 -2.05
CA GLU A 47 -24.54 -24.66 -3.21
C GLU A 47 -23.72 -23.35 -3.07
N LYS A 48 -23.34 -22.99 -1.84
CA LYS A 48 -22.54 -21.80 -1.53
C LYS A 48 -21.45 -22.15 -0.51
N PRO A 49 -20.18 -21.79 -0.77
CA PRO A 49 -19.13 -21.93 0.24
C PRO A 49 -19.48 -21.09 1.48
N PRO A 50 -19.22 -21.57 2.70
CA PRO A 50 -19.48 -20.82 3.92
C PRO A 50 -18.63 -19.54 3.94
N LYS A 51 -19.21 -18.45 4.45
CA LYS A 51 -18.46 -17.20 4.68
C LYS A 51 -17.60 -17.40 5.94
N ILE A 52 -16.28 -17.30 5.78
CA ILE A 52 -15.34 -17.25 6.90
C ILE A 52 -15.37 -15.80 7.43
N SER A 53 -15.58 -15.64 8.74
CA SER A 53 -15.58 -14.35 9.43
C SER A 53 -14.92 -14.50 10.78
N PHE A 54 -14.11 -13.53 11.15
CA PHE A 54 -13.41 -13.52 12.44
C PHE A 54 -13.96 -12.44 13.38
N PRO A 55 -13.83 -12.62 14.71
CA PRO A 55 -14.21 -11.59 15.67
C PRO A 55 -13.47 -10.26 15.47
N GLN A 56 -12.20 -10.31 15.06
CA GLN A 56 -11.42 -9.11 14.80
C GLN A 56 -11.95 -8.29 13.61
N ASP A 57 -12.60 -8.91 12.62
CA ASP A 57 -13.16 -8.18 11.45
C ASP A 57 -14.15 -7.10 11.93
N ARG A 58 -15.02 -7.46 12.89
CA ARG A 58 -15.98 -6.52 13.48
C ARG A 58 -15.27 -5.39 14.24
N LEU A 59 -14.22 -5.70 14.99
CA LEU A 59 -13.49 -4.70 15.79
C LEU A 59 -12.70 -3.74 14.89
N ALA A 60 -12.07 -4.25 13.84
CA ALA A 60 -11.36 -3.46 12.83
C ALA A 60 -12.31 -2.52 12.09
N GLU A 61 -13.46 -3.01 11.64
CA GLU A 61 -14.51 -2.17 11.01
C GLU A 61 -14.99 -1.07 11.97
N LEU A 62 -15.20 -1.40 13.25
CA LEU A 62 -15.61 -0.42 14.27
C LEU A 62 -14.52 0.61 14.55
N TYR A 63 -13.26 0.22 14.54
CA TYR A 63 -12.13 1.12 14.72
C TYR A 63 -12.04 2.10 13.55
N ALA A 64 -12.04 1.60 12.32
CA ALA A 64 -12.01 2.43 11.10
C ALA A 64 -13.23 3.36 11.00
N ALA A 65 -14.42 2.92 11.43
CA ALA A 65 -15.61 3.76 11.46
C ALA A 65 -15.52 4.91 12.50
N LYS A 66 -14.77 4.70 13.60
CA LYS A 66 -14.63 5.69 14.68
C LYS A 66 -13.46 6.65 14.50
N SER A 67 -12.38 6.23 13.85
CA SER A 67 -11.17 7.05 13.68
C SER A 67 -11.45 8.31 12.86
N GLY A 68 -12.44 8.29 11.96
CA GLY A 68 -12.86 9.46 11.19
C GLY A 68 -11.87 9.91 10.11
N PHE A 69 -10.74 9.21 9.98
CA PHE A 69 -9.72 9.39 8.96
C PHE A 69 -9.53 8.08 8.16
N PRO A 70 -8.88 8.12 6.98
CA PRO A 70 -8.49 6.91 6.27
C PRO A 70 -7.44 6.13 7.07
N THR A 71 -7.90 5.27 7.97
CA THR A 71 -7.05 4.32 8.69
C THR A 71 -6.58 3.23 7.73
N ASP A 72 -5.31 2.88 7.82
CA ASP A 72 -4.72 1.77 7.08
C ASP A 72 -5.26 0.43 7.60
N ASP A 73 -5.66 -0.47 6.70
CA ASP A 73 -6.29 -1.75 7.07
C ASP A 73 -5.39 -2.55 8.03
N GLU A 74 -4.08 -2.57 7.79
CA GLU A 74 -3.10 -3.25 8.66
C GLU A 74 -3.13 -2.69 10.09
N THR A 75 -3.21 -1.37 10.23
CA THR A 75 -3.27 -0.71 11.54
C THR A 75 -4.60 -1.03 12.25
N ALA A 76 -5.70 -1.11 11.49
CA ALA A 76 -7.00 -1.46 12.05
C ALA A 76 -7.05 -2.91 12.55
N TYR A 77 -6.42 -3.86 11.85
CA TYR A 77 -6.33 -5.25 12.29
C TYR A 77 -5.40 -5.41 13.50
N GLU A 78 -4.25 -4.73 13.52
CA GLU A 78 -3.38 -4.72 14.71
C GLU A 78 -4.12 -4.18 15.95
N PHE A 79 -4.87 -3.09 15.78
CA PHE A 79 -5.71 -2.54 16.85
C PHE A 79 -6.75 -3.57 17.32
N ALA A 80 -7.42 -4.23 16.38
CA ALA A 80 -8.44 -5.23 16.68
C ALA A 80 -7.88 -6.44 17.42
N ASP A 81 -6.68 -6.91 17.06
CA ASP A 81 -6.02 -8.03 17.72
C ASP A 81 -5.59 -7.67 19.15
N GLU A 82 -4.99 -6.49 19.35
CA GLU A 82 -4.65 -6.01 20.70
C GLU A 82 -5.91 -5.79 21.56
N GLN A 83 -6.99 -5.25 20.98
CA GLN A 83 -8.25 -5.07 21.67
C GLN A 83 -8.87 -6.41 22.06
N LEU A 84 -8.84 -7.39 21.15
CA LEU A 84 -9.32 -8.74 21.42
C LEU A 84 -8.52 -9.39 22.55
N THR A 85 -7.21 -9.22 22.56
CA THR A 85 -6.33 -9.72 23.62
C THR A 85 -6.70 -9.12 24.98
N LEU A 86 -6.99 -7.82 25.05
CA LEU A 86 -7.47 -7.18 26.28
C LEU A 86 -8.84 -7.70 26.72
N ILE A 87 -9.74 -7.96 25.77
CA ILE A 87 -11.06 -8.54 26.06
C ILE A 87 -10.90 -9.95 26.63
N GLU A 88 -10.00 -10.75 26.08
CA GLU A 88 -9.69 -12.11 26.58
C GLU A 88 -9.09 -12.08 28.00
N MET A 89 -8.34 -11.04 28.35
CA MET A 89 -7.85 -10.80 29.72
C MET A 89 -8.94 -10.35 30.70
N GLY A 90 -10.17 -10.11 30.23
CA GLY A 90 -11.33 -9.75 31.04
C GLY A 90 -11.65 -8.26 31.08
N PHE A 91 -10.98 -7.43 30.27
CA PHE A 91 -11.37 -6.02 30.13
C PHE A 91 -12.64 -5.88 29.29
N PRO A 92 -13.58 -4.99 29.67
CA PRO A 92 -14.74 -4.73 28.84
C PRO A 92 -14.35 -4.01 27.54
N GLU A 93 -15.07 -4.30 26.45
CA GLU A 93 -14.77 -3.81 25.09
C GLU A 93 -14.52 -2.29 25.02
N LYS A 94 -15.29 -1.50 25.78
CA LYS A 94 -15.18 -0.04 25.81
C LYS A 94 -13.90 0.45 26.49
N GLU A 95 -13.47 -0.21 27.56
CA GLU A 95 -12.25 0.14 28.28
C GLU A 95 -11.02 -0.30 27.48
N ALA A 96 -11.06 -1.50 26.91
CA ALA A 96 -10.01 -1.99 26.01
C ALA A 96 -9.79 -1.02 24.84
N TYR A 97 -10.88 -0.52 24.23
CA TYR A 97 -10.80 0.51 23.18
C TYR A 97 -10.15 1.81 23.69
N ALA A 98 -10.56 2.31 24.85
CA ALA A 98 -10.05 3.57 25.38
C ALA A 98 -8.55 3.52 25.72
N ILE A 99 -8.09 2.38 26.24
CA ILE A 99 -6.67 2.14 26.54
C ILE A 99 -5.84 2.19 25.25
N LEU A 100 -6.33 1.56 24.18
CA LEU A 100 -5.60 1.46 22.92
C LEU A 100 -5.71 2.71 22.05
N ALA A 101 -6.81 3.46 22.12
CA ALA A 101 -7.02 4.63 21.28
C ALA A 101 -5.87 5.65 21.38
N ALA A 102 -5.40 5.95 22.59
CA ALA A 102 -4.29 6.88 22.80
C ALA A 102 -2.94 6.34 22.30
N LYS A 103 -2.76 5.02 22.29
CA LYS A 103 -1.56 4.36 21.74
C LYS A 103 -1.56 4.47 20.22
N TYR A 104 -2.70 4.15 19.60
CA TYR A 104 -2.81 4.05 18.15
C TYR A 104 -2.93 5.40 17.44
N GLU A 105 -3.38 6.45 18.13
CA GLU A 105 -3.29 7.82 17.60
C GLU A 105 -1.83 8.19 17.24
N LYS A 106 -0.87 7.80 18.08
CA LYS A 106 0.55 8.01 17.81
C LYS A 106 1.04 7.12 16.66
N VAL A 107 0.70 5.83 16.68
CA VAL A 107 1.13 4.87 15.66
C VAL A 107 0.62 5.25 14.27
N GLU A 108 -0.64 5.67 14.16
CA GLU A 108 -1.24 6.14 12.91
C GLU A 108 -0.52 7.38 12.38
N SER A 109 -0.25 8.35 13.26
CA SER A 109 0.47 9.57 12.87
C SER A 109 1.88 9.26 12.36
N GLU A 110 2.58 8.31 12.98
CA GLU A 110 3.92 7.90 12.55
C GLU A 110 3.88 7.13 11.22
N ARG A 111 2.95 6.20 11.04
CA ARG A 111 2.79 5.46 9.78
C ARG A 111 2.41 6.39 8.63
N PHE A 112 1.55 7.38 8.88
CA PHE A 112 1.21 8.40 7.89
C PHE A 112 2.46 9.20 7.48
N LEU A 113 3.23 9.70 8.45
CA LEU A 113 4.46 10.44 8.18
C LEU A 113 5.46 9.57 7.43
N GLN A 114 5.65 8.32 7.83
CA GLN A 114 6.53 7.39 7.15
C GLN A 114 6.17 7.26 5.66
N LYS A 115 4.91 6.95 5.34
CA LYS A 115 4.44 6.86 3.94
C LYS A 115 4.63 8.17 3.18
N PHE A 116 4.44 9.31 3.85
CA PHE A 116 4.63 10.64 3.26
C PHE A 116 6.10 10.92 2.90
N TYR A 117 7.05 10.59 3.80
CA TYR A 117 8.47 10.73 3.53
C TYR A 117 8.96 9.77 2.43
N GLU A 118 8.50 8.51 2.46
CA GLU A 118 8.78 7.53 1.40
C GLU A 118 8.29 8.01 0.03
N PHE A 119 7.08 8.60 -0.04
CA PHE A 119 6.54 9.17 -1.28
C PHE A 119 7.41 10.32 -1.82
N ARG A 120 8.05 11.11 -0.94
CA ARG A 120 8.99 12.17 -1.32
C ARG A 120 10.42 11.68 -1.59
N GLY A 121 10.68 10.38 -1.46
CA GLY A 121 12.03 9.82 -1.60
C GLY A 121 12.99 10.26 -0.49
N GLN A 122 12.46 10.67 0.66
CA GLN A 122 13.24 11.11 1.82
C GLN A 122 13.22 10.03 2.91
N SER A 123 14.25 9.97 3.75
CA SER A 123 14.26 9.08 4.91
C SER A 123 13.27 9.57 5.97
N PHE A 124 12.46 8.66 6.51
CA PHE A 124 11.63 8.94 7.68
C PHE A 124 12.46 8.75 8.95
N ILE A 125 12.34 9.68 9.90
CA ILE A 125 12.95 9.57 11.24
C ILE A 125 11.81 9.41 12.25
N PRO A 126 11.70 8.26 12.94
CA PRO A 126 10.66 8.03 13.94
C PRO A 126 10.70 9.03 15.10
N SER A 127 9.56 9.28 15.74
CA SER A 127 9.49 10.22 16.88
C SER A 127 10.30 9.75 18.10
N THR A 128 10.60 8.46 18.17
CA THR A 128 11.43 7.85 19.21
C THR A 128 12.90 8.28 19.17
N LYS A 129 13.34 8.91 18.07
CA LYS A 129 14.73 9.34 17.86
C LYS A 129 14.85 10.86 17.63
N PRO A 130 14.63 11.67 18.68
CA PRO A 130 14.66 13.13 18.56
C PRO A 130 16.04 13.68 18.17
N GLU A 131 17.13 13.01 18.58
CA GLU A 131 18.49 13.45 18.26
C GLU A 131 18.79 13.38 16.75
N GLU A 132 18.38 12.30 16.08
CA GLU A 132 18.52 12.14 14.62
C GLU A 132 17.67 13.18 13.88
N MET A 133 16.46 13.49 14.40
CA MET A 133 15.58 14.50 13.82
C MET A 133 16.16 15.90 13.94
N ALA A 134 16.73 16.26 15.10
CA ALA A 134 17.39 17.54 15.33
C ALA A 134 18.59 17.73 14.41
N ALA A 135 19.45 16.70 14.27
CA ALA A 135 20.60 16.75 13.38
C ALA A 135 20.19 16.96 11.91
N ARG A 136 19.09 16.33 11.48
CA ARG A 136 18.54 16.56 10.13
C ARG A 136 18.02 17.99 9.98
N TRP A 137 17.30 18.53 10.96
CA TRP A 137 16.81 19.91 10.89
C TRP A 137 17.95 20.92 10.82
N GLU A 138 19.03 20.71 11.57
CA GLU A 138 20.22 21.55 11.47
C GLU A 138 20.84 21.51 10.07
N GLN A 139 20.87 20.34 9.42
CA GLN A 139 21.36 20.19 8.05
C GLN A 139 20.42 20.86 7.04
N ASP A 140 19.12 20.58 7.12
CA ASP A 140 18.10 21.16 6.24
C ASP A 140 18.07 22.69 6.36
N GLU A 141 18.24 23.23 7.58
CA GLU A 141 18.34 24.67 7.84
C GLU A 141 19.62 25.26 7.25
N ALA A 142 20.77 24.62 7.47
CA ALA A 142 22.03 25.09 6.90
C ALA A 142 22.03 25.07 5.36
N GLU A 143 21.42 24.05 4.75
CA GLU A 143 21.23 23.97 3.31
C GLU A 143 20.29 25.06 2.78
N ALA A 144 19.17 25.30 3.47
CA ALA A 144 18.23 26.35 3.10
C ALA A 144 18.87 27.75 3.19
N ILE A 145 19.66 28.01 4.24
CA ILE A 145 20.41 29.26 4.38
C ILE A 145 21.42 29.42 3.25
N LYS A 146 22.20 28.36 2.97
CA LYS A 146 23.19 28.37 1.89
C LYS A 146 22.54 28.62 0.52
N GLU A 147 21.40 28.00 0.27
CA GLU A 147 20.63 28.18 -0.95
C GLU A 147 20.08 29.61 -1.07
N GLY A 148 19.52 30.15 0.02
CA GLY A 148 19.05 31.53 0.09
C GLY A 148 20.17 32.53 -0.24
N MET A 149 21.35 32.35 0.36
CA MET A 149 22.52 33.18 0.06
C MET A 149 22.97 33.05 -1.40
N ARG A 150 22.85 31.87 -2.02
CA ARG A 150 23.19 31.68 -3.43
C ARG A 150 22.23 32.47 -4.32
N MET A 151 20.93 32.40 -4.04
CA MET A 151 19.92 33.14 -4.81
C MET A 151 20.12 34.65 -4.70
N GLU A 152 20.36 35.18 -3.50
CA GLU A 152 20.66 36.62 -3.31
C GLU A 152 21.88 37.07 -4.11
N PHE A 153 22.95 36.25 -4.13
CA PHE A 153 24.14 36.54 -4.92
C PHE A 153 23.88 36.51 -6.43
N GLU A 154 23.11 35.53 -6.92
CA GLU A 154 22.71 35.42 -8.32
C GLU A 154 21.82 36.62 -8.75
N GLU A 155 20.91 37.06 -7.87
CA GLU A 155 20.08 38.25 -8.08
C GLU A 155 20.91 39.54 -8.16
N GLU A 156 21.88 39.74 -7.26
CA GLU A 156 22.79 40.89 -7.32
C GLU A 156 23.63 40.92 -8.59
N GLN A 157 24.13 39.77 -9.02
CA GLN A 157 24.89 39.64 -10.28
C GLN A 157 24.00 39.99 -11.47
N ALA A 158 22.79 39.44 -11.52
CA ALA A 158 21.82 39.73 -12.58
C ALA A 158 21.45 41.22 -12.62
N TYR A 159 21.29 41.85 -11.46
CA TYR A 159 20.99 43.28 -11.37
C TYR A 159 22.15 44.14 -11.88
N LYS A 160 23.40 43.83 -11.47
CA LYS A 160 24.60 44.53 -11.95
C LYS A 160 24.79 44.35 -13.46
N GLU A 161 24.51 43.17 -14.00
CA GLU A 161 24.52 42.95 -15.45
C GLU A 161 23.44 43.75 -16.18
N TYR A 162 22.24 43.83 -15.60
CA TYR A 162 21.15 44.63 -16.14
C TYR A 162 21.52 46.13 -16.18
N GLU A 163 22.03 46.68 -15.07
CA GLU A 163 22.51 48.07 -15.01
C GLU A 163 23.61 48.34 -16.04
N ARG A 164 24.56 47.41 -16.20
CA ARG A 164 25.63 47.52 -17.19
C ARG A 164 25.09 47.54 -18.63
N LYS A 165 24.14 46.65 -18.96
CA LYS A 165 23.50 46.63 -20.29
C LYS A 165 22.68 47.89 -20.54
N HIS A 166 21.92 48.35 -19.54
CA HIS A 166 21.10 49.55 -19.64
C HIS A 166 21.94 50.83 -19.81
N SER A 167 23.05 50.96 -19.07
CA SER A 167 23.98 52.08 -19.20
C SER A 167 24.69 52.11 -20.56
N LEU A 168 25.10 50.95 -21.08
CA LEU A 168 25.64 50.82 -22.43
C LEU A 168 24.62 51.23 -23.49
N SER A 169 23.36 50.77 -23.38
CA SER A 169 22.27 51.15 -24.29
C SER A 169 22.07 52.66 -24.34
N LYS A 170 22.07 53.32 -23.18
CA LYS A 170 21.93 54.78 -23.08
C LYS A 170 23.11 55.52 -23.73
N GLN A 171 24.33 55.02 -23.55
CA GLN A 171 25.51 55.58 -24.22
C GLN A 171 25.43 55.45 -25.75
N PHE A 172 24.87 54.36 -26.29
CA PHE A 172 24.63 54.21 -27.72
C PHE A 172 23.57 55.19 -28.24
N GLU A 173 22.45 55.37 -27.53
CA GLU A 173 21.43 56.36 -27.88
C GLU A 173 21.97 57.79 -27.85
N ASP A 174 22.79 58.14 -26.85
CA ASP A 174 23.42 59.46 -26.74
C ASP A 174 24.41 59.72 -27.89
N LEU A 175 25.13 58.69 -28.36
CA LEU A 175 26.03 58.77 -29.51
C LEU A 175 25.29 58.87 -30.86
N GLU A 176 24.16 58.19 -31.01
CA GLU A 176 23.31 58.33 -32.20
C GLU A 176 22.67 59.72 -32.29
N ASN A 177 22.24 60.27 -31.15
CA ASN A 177 21.67 61.63 -31.08
C ASN A 177 22.72 62.74 -31.29
N ALA A 178 24.01 62.49 -31.00
CA ALA A 178 25.09 63.46 -31.23
C ALA A 178 25.59 63.52 -32.69
N ASN A 179 25.24 62.53 -33.52
CA ASN A 179 25.63 62.43 -34.92
C ASN A 179 24.54 62.88 -35.91
N ASN A 180 23.38 63.32 -35.42
CA ASN A 180 22.31 63.98 -36.18
C ASN A 180 22.27 65.48 -35.87
#